data_AF-U6GGV8-F1
#
_entry.id   AF-U6GGV8-F1
#
_cell.length_a   1.000
_cell.length_b   1.000
_cell.length_c   1.000
_cell.angle_alpha   90.00
_cell.angle_beta   90.00
_cell.angle_gamma   90.00
#
_symmetry.space_group_name_H-M   'P 1'
#
loop_
_entity.id
_entity.type
_entity.pdbx_description
1 polymer ?
#
loop_
_entity_poly.entity_id
_entity_poly.type
_entity_poly.pdbx_seq_one_letter_code
_entity_poly.pdbx_strand_id
1 'polypeptide(L)'
;MRSTEDLLLSRMKEKQQQQQQQQQQQQQQQQQQQQQQQQQQQQQQQQQQQQQQQQQQQQQQQQQEPLDLSLLHVQFEVLMSPTRPVMILLTDKHNRGISDSYARTVQQLKEEYRAMRLRLLLPPLKRQLQRLLLHADSFPAAARAVGAQAISACAVERKLFEGFVGSTNPDKELQVIQEGIATATYDALCPAVLACNSVQDLSDIRDTLLLEMEILQKSSDDSAALLQKLYQLIMDIQERLFFRVEVAVEQIRKYTPSPQQLNSSSRRDAAAAATAAATAAAAADRREPAAATALAAAAPRQPHHEHHKQQQQQQQQQQQQQQQQQQQQQQQQQQQQQQQIAGDFLRDSLLQQTYPPVMHALHLVLLLQQRRIGDTREDTSPSAAAAAAAATAAATAAAAAAAAGGDPFDAACSDVLAACLSSLDAAAVNISSARLPLLSSTPENPVVTNVEV
;
A
#
# COMPACT_ATOMS: atom_id res chain seq x y z
N MET A 1 -93.73 -28.00 -13.52
CA MET A 1 -93.00 -26.73 -13.66
C MET A 1 -92.12 -26.41 -12.44
N ARG A 2 -92.59 -26.53 -11.19
CA ARG A 2 -91.73 -26.26 -10.01
C ARG A 2 -90.46 -27.14 -9.90
N SER A 3 -90.58 -28.45 -10.15
CA SER A 3 -89.43 -29.38 -10.08
C SER A 3 -88.32 -29.09 -11.11
N THR A 4 -88.67 -28.56 -12.28
CA THR A 4 -87.70 -28.14 -13.30
C THR A 4 -86.99 -26.83 -12.95
N GLU A 5 -87.65 -25.93 -12.22
CA GLU A 5 -87.06 -24.68 -11.73
C GLU A 5 -86.04 -24.95 -10.60
N ASP A 6 -86.37 -25.85 -9.67
CA ASP A 6 -85.46 -26.25 -8.60
C ASP A 6 -84.19 -26.93 -9.14
N LEU A 7 -84.33 -27.78 -10.16
CA LEU A 7 -83.19 -28.44 -10.81
C LEU A 7 -82.29 -27.44 -11.53
N LEU A 8 -82.87 -26.45 -12.22
CA LEU A 8 -82.12 -25.37 -12.88
C LEU A 8 -81.40 -24.48 -11.87
N LEU A 9 -82.04 -24.15 -10.74
CA LEU A 9 -81.44 -23.37 -9.67
C LEU A 9 -80.28 -24.12 -9.01
N SER A 10 -80.44 -25.43 -8.78
CA SER A 10 -79.38 -26.29 -8.23
C SER A 10 -78.19 -26.38 -9.19
N ARG A 11 -78.45 -26.55 -10.50
CA ARG A 11 -77.39 -26.58 -11.53
C ARG A 11 -76.69 -25.24 -11.70
N MET A 12 -77.40 -24.13 -11.51
CA MET A 12 -76.82 -22.79 -11.53
C MET A 12 -75.94 -22.55 -10.29
N LYS A 13 -76.38 -23.01 -9.10
CA LYS A 13 -75.56 -22.96 -7.88
C LYS A 13 -74.33 -23.85 -7.97
N GLU A 14 -74.44 -25.06 -8.51
CA GLU A 14 -73.29 -25.93 -8.77
C GLU A 14 -72.31 -25.28 -9.74
N LYS A 15 -72.78 -24.69 -10.86
CA LYS A 15 -71.90 -23.96 -11.78
C LYS A 15 -71.25 -22.75 -11.11
N GLN A 16 -71.99 -22.00 -10.28
CA GLN A 16 -71.45 -20.86 -9.55
C GLN A 16 -70.40 -21.29 -8.53
N GLN A 17 -70.65 -22.38 -7.80
CA GLN A 17 -69.71 -22.96 -6.83
C GLN A 17 -68.47 -23.51 -7.55
N GLN A 18 -68.65 -24.21 -8.67
CA GLN A 18 -67.55 -24.73 -9.49
C GLN A 18 -66.70 -23.59 -10.07
N GLN A 19 -67.33 -22.50 -10.53
CA GLN A 19 -66.63 -21.31 -11.01
C GLN A 19 -65.84 -20.63 -9.87
N GLN A 20 -66.42 -20.55 -8.67
CA GLN A 20 -65.74 -19.98 -7.50
C GLN A 20 -64.55 -20.84 -7.06
N GLN A 21 -64.70 -22.16 -7.10
CA GLN A 21 -63.63 -23.11 -6.76
C GLN A 21 -62.50 -23.05 -7.79
N GLN A 22 -62.82 -22.91 -9.08
CA GLN A 22 -61.83 -22.74 -10.14
C GLN A 22 -61.07 -21.40 -10.01
N GLN A 23 -61.75 -20.32 -9.62
CA GLN A 23 -61.11 -19.04 -9.30
C GLN A 23 -60.15 -19.15 -8.12
N GLN A 24 -60.54 -19.84 -7.05
CA GLN A 24 -59.67 -20.10 -5.90
C GLN A 24 -58.42 -20.89 -6.29
N GLN A 25 -58.58 -21.91 -7.14
CA GLN A 25 -57.46 -22.73 -7.60
C GLN A 25 -56.47 -21.93 -8.46
N GLN A 26 -56.97 -21.05 -9.35
CA GLN A 26 -56.12 -20.13 -10.10
C GLN A 26 -55.37 -19.16 -9.20
N GLN A 27 -56.02 -18.63 -8.17
CA GLN A 27 -55.39 -17.74 -7.20
C GLN A 27 -54.27 -18.44 -6.43
N GLN A 28 -54.48 -19.68 -5.98
CA GLN A 28 -53.43 -20.47 -5.32
C GLN A 28 -52.25 -20.76 -6.24
N GLN A 29 -52.49 -21.11 -7.51
CA GLN A 29 -51.42 -21.32 -8.48
C GLN A 29 -50.59 -20.05 -8.72
N GLN A 30 -51.25 -18.89 -8.85
CA GLN A 30 -50.54 -17.62 -8.97
C GLN A 30 -49.69 -17.31 -7.73
N GLN A 31 -50.23 -17.56 -6.53
CA GLN A 31 -49.48 -17.36 -5.29
C GLN A 31 -48.25 -18.27 -5.19
N GLN A 32 -48.38 -19.55 -5.59
CA GLN A 32 -47.25 -20.48 -5.62
C GLN A 32 -46.18 -20.06 -6.62
N GLN A 33 -46.56 -19.65 -7.84
CA GLN A 33 -45.59 -19.13 -8.81
C GLN A 33 -44.86 -17.89 -8.30
N GLN A 34 -45.58 -16.99 -7.62
CA GLN A 34 -44.97 -15.80 -7.03
C GLN A 34 -43.97 -16.16 -5.93
N GLN A 35 -44.30 -17.10 -5.05
CA GLN A 35 -43.36 -17.59 -4.03
C GLN A 35 -42.12 -18.23 -4.65
N GLN A 36 -42.27 -19.03 -5.70
CA GLN A 36 -41.13 -19.64 -6.40
C GLN A 36 -40.21 -18.59 -7.03
N GLN A 37 -40.77 -17.57 -7.69
CA GLN A 37 -39.97 -16.46 -8.22
C GLN A 37 -39.23 -15.70 -7.11
N GLN A 38 -39.87 -15.49 -5.97
CA GLN A 38 -39.26 -14.81 -4.83
C GLN A 38 -38.08 -15.61 -4.26
N GLN A 39 -38.22 -16.93 -4.12
CA GLN A 39 -37.11 -17.79 -3.69
C GLN A 39 -35.96 -17.81 -4.68
N GLN A 40 -36.23 -17.88 -5.99
CA GLN A 40 -35.17 -17.83 -7.00
C GLN A 40 -34.40 -16.51 -6.97
N GLN A 41 -35.08 -15.39 -6.78
CA GLN A 41 -34.42 -14.09 -6.64
C GLN A 41 -33.55 -14.03 -5.38
N GLN A 42 -34.04 -14.52 -4.24
CA GLN A 42 -33.25 -14.56 -3.01
C GLN A 42 -31.98 -15.40 -3.17
N GLN A 43 -32.05 -16.55 -3.85
CA GLN A 43 -30.88 -17.37 -4.12
C GLN A 43 -29.86 -16.67 -5.02
N GLN A 44 -30.29 -16.00 -6.09
CA GLN A 44 -29.38 -15.21 -6.93
C GLN A 44 -28.70 -14.09 -6.14
N GLN A 45 -29.43 -13.43 -5.23
CA GLN A 45 -28.89 -12.36 -4.40
C GLN A 45 -27.82 -12.88 -3.44
N GLN A 46 -28.04 -14.04 -2.81
CA GLN A 46 -27.04 -14.68 -1.95
C GLN A 46 -25.79 -15.11 -2.72
N GLN A 47 -25.94 -15.70 -3.91
CA GLN A 47 -24.79 -16.08 -4.73
C GLN A 47 -23.94 -14.86 -5.13
N GLN A 48 -24.57 -13.75 -5.50
CA GLN A 48 -23.83 -12.54 -5.84
C GLN A 48 -23.10 -11.92 -4.64
N GLN A 49 -23.72 -11.93 -3.45
CA GLN A 49 -23.03 -11.48 -2.23
C GLN A 49 -21.83 -12.36 -1.89
N GLN A 50 -21.92 -13.68 -2.04
CA GLN A 50 -20.79 -14.58 -1.82
C GLN A 50 -19.65 -14.33 -2.82
N GLN A 51 -19.95 -14.14 -4.11
CA GLN A 51 -18.91 -13.81 -5.09
C GLN A 51 -18.22 -12.47 -4.77
N GLN A 52 -18.98 -11.46 -4.33
CA GLN A 52 -18.38 -10.18 -3.93
C GLN A 52 -17.48 -10.32 -2.69
N GLN A 53 -17.90 -11.10 -1.68
CA GLN A 53 -17.04 -11.35 -0.52
C GLN A 53 -15.75 -12.09 -0.89
N GLN A 54 -15.82 -13.08 -1.77
CA GLN A 54 -14.62 -13.78 -2.25
C GLN A 54 -13.67 -12.85 -3.02
N GLN A 55 -14.19 -11.97 -3.88
CA GLN A 55 -13.35 -11.00 -4.58
C GLN A 55 -12.72 -9.97 -3.63
N GLN A 56 -13.45 -9.50 -2.62
CA GLN A 56 -12.86 -8.62 -1.60
C GLN A 56 -11.75 -9.32 -0.80
N GLN A 57 -11.93 -10.60 -0.44
CA GLN A 57 -10.88 -11.36 0.22
C GLN A 57 -9.64 -11.54 -0.66
N GLN A 58 -9.81 -11.84 -1.96
CA GLN A 58 -8.68 -11.94 -2.88
C GLN A 58 -7.94 -10.61 -3.06
N GLN A 59 -8.66 -9.48 -3.10
CA GLN A 59 -8.02 -8.17 -3.19
C GLN A 59 -7.31 -7.77 -1.89
N GLN A 60 -7.87 -8.11 -0.73
CA GLN A 60 -7.15 -7.92 0.54
C GLN A 60 -5.88 -8.77 0.62
N GLN A 61 -5.91 -10.00 0.10
CA GLN A 61 -4.70 -10.85 0.02
C GLN A 61 -3.66 -10.29 -0.95
N GLN A 62 -4.04 -9.74 -2.10
CA GLN A 62 -3.10 -9.09 -3.01
C GLN A 62 -2.50 -7.79 -2.44
N GLN A 63 -3.25 -7.06 -1.61
CA GLN A 63 -2.72 -5.91 -0.87
C GLN A 63 -1.85 -6.32 0.34
N GLN A 64 -1.98 -7.55 0.81
CA GLN A 64 -1.19 -8.11 1.91
C GLN A 64 0.16 -8.63 1.46
N GLU A 65 0.43 -8.79 0.16
CA GLU A 65 1.74 -9.24 -0.27
C GLU A 65 2.79 -8.20 0.20
N PRO A 66 3.75 -8.59 1.05
CA PRO A 66 4.78 -7.70 1.49
C PRO A 66 5.65 -7.40 0.28
N LEU A 67 5.53 -6.18 -0.25
CA LEU A 67 6.48 -5.70 -1.23
C LEU A 67 7.82 -5.63 -0.49
N ASP A 68 8.64 -6.65 -0.70
CA ASP A 68 9.96 -6.73 -0.10
C ASP A 68 10.79 -5.59 -0.69
N LEU A 69 11.02 -4.57 0.13
CA LEU A 69 11.89 -3.45 -0.22
C LEU A 69 13.23 -3.99 -0.73
N SER A 70 13.72 -5.12 -0.20
CA SER A 70 14.95 -5.77 -0.67
C SER A 70 14.89 -6.12 -2.16
N LEU A 71 13.75 -6.61 -2.67
CA LEU A 71 13.58 -6.91 -4.10
C LEU A 71 13.69 -5.65 -4.96
N LEU A 72 13.09 -4.54 -4.52
CA LEU A 72 13.18 -3.24 -5.21
C LEU A 72 14.64 -2.74 -5.27
N HIS A 73 15.38 -2.88 -4.17
CA HIS A 73 16.78 -2.46 -4.10
C HIS A 73 17.69 -3.32 -4.98
N VAL A 74 17.53 -4.66 -4.94
CA VAL A 74 18.33 -5.59 -5.76
C VAL A 74 18.09 -5.38 -7.26
N GLN A 75 16.83 -5.27 -7.68
CA GLN A 75 16.51 -5.01 -9.09
C GLN A 75 17.12 -3.69 -9.57
N PHE A 76 17.05 -2.66 -8.74
CA PHE A 76 17.61 -1.35 -9.08
C PHE A 76 19.14 -1.38 -9.13
N GLU A 77 19.81 -2.07 -8.20
CA GLU A 77 21.26 -2.27 -8.21
C GLU A 77 21.73 -2.95 -9.51
N VAL A 78 21.03 -4.01 -9.93
CA VAL A 78 21.33 -4.73 -11.18
C VAL A 78 21.16 -3.82 -12.39
N LEU A 79 20.08 -3.05 -12.46
CA LEU A 79 19.81 -2.14 -13.57
C LEU A 79 20.79 -0.96 -13.64
N MET A 80 21.30 -0.50 -12.50
CA MET A 80 22.21 0.65 -12.43
C MET A 80 23.69 0.28 -12.51
N SER A 81 24.05 -0.99 -12.29
CA SER A 81 25.43 -1.48 -12.36
C SER A 81 26.19 -1.03 -13.64
N PRO A 82 25.60 -1.05 -14.85
CA PRO A 82 26.28 -0.60 -16.07
C PRO A 82 26.57 0.91 -16.13
N THR A 83 25.84 1.73 -15.34
CA THR A 83 26.03 3.19 -15.32
C THR A 83 27.21 3.63 -14.46
N ARG A 84 27.66 2.78 -13.53
CA ARG A 84 28.74 3.09 -12.59
C ARG A 84 30.09 3.41 -13.28
N PRO A 85 30.58 2.64 -14.27
CA PRO A 85 31.81 2.98 -14.98
C PRO A 85 31.73 4.34 -15.68
N VAL A 86 30.55 4.70 -16.21
CA VAL A 86 30.31 6.00 -16.84
C VAL A 86 30.40 7.11 -15.80
N MET A 87 29.79 6.94 -14.63
CA MET A 87 29.88 7.93 -13.55
C MET A 87 31.32 8.15 -13.05
N ILE A 88 32.10 7.07 -12.89
CA ILE A 88 33.51 7.16 -12.50
C ILE A 88 34.31 7.91 -13.56
N LEU A 89 34.12 7.60 -14.84
CA LEU A 89 34.81 8.26 -15.95
C LEU A 89 34.49 9.76 -15.99
N LEU A 90 33.20 10.13 -15.92
CA LEU A 90 32.79 11.54 -15.93
C LEU A 90 33.38 12.31 -14.74
N THR A 91 33.43 11.67 -13.57
CA THR A 91 33.99 12.26 -12.34
C THR A 91 35.51 12.42 -12.43
N ASP A 92 36.24 11.42 -12.93
CA ASP A 92 37.70 11.52 -13.16
C ASP A 92 38.03 12.62 -14.17
N LYS A 93 37.28 12.72 -15.27
CA LYS A 93 37.46 13.77 -16.27
C LYS A 93 37.18 15.16 -15.71
N HIS A 94 36.16 15.29 -14.86
CA HIS A 94 35.90 16.53 -14.13
C HIS A 94 37.05 16.90 -13.18
N ASN A 95 37.53 15.95 -12.37
CA ASN A 95 38.61 16.17 -11.41
C ASN A 95 39.93 16.58 -12.07
N ARG A 96 40.16 16.15 -13.32
CA ARG A 96 41.31 16.57 -14.14
C ARG A 96 41.16 17.97 -14.75
N GLY A 97 40.03 18.65 -14.51
CA GLY A 97 39.78 20.01 -14.99
C GLY A 97 39.59 20.10 -16.50
N ILE A 98 39.17 19.01 -17.17
CA ILE A 98 39.09 18.97 -18.64
C ILE A 98 37.96 19.87 -19.15
N SER A 99 36.78 19.85 -18.50
CA SER A 99 35.65 20.72 -18.85
C SER A 99 34.58 20.75 -17.75
N ASP A 100 33.93 21.89 -17.57
CA ASP A 100 32.78 22.08 -16.67
C ASP A 100 31.51 21.34 -17.14
N SER A 101 31.46 20.91 -18.40
CA SER A 101 30.33 20.14 -18.92
C SER A 101 30.21 18.77 -18.23
N TYR A 102 31.34 18.16 -17.85
CA TYR A 102 31.35 16.88 -17.13
C TYR A 102 30.74 17.03 -15.73
N ALA A 103 31.08 18.11 -15.01
CA ALA A 103 30.51 18.41 -13.70
C ALA A 103 28.98 18.56 -13.77
N ARG A 104 28.49 19.31 -14.77
CA ARG A 104 27.05 19.50 -15.00
C ARG A 104 26.34 18.20 -15.34
N THR A 105 26.96 17.35 -16.17
CA THR A 105 26.38 16.05 -16.54
C THR A 105 26.30 15.11 -15.34
N VAL A 106 27.36 15.05 -14.53
CA VAL A 106 27.38 14.29 -13.27
C VAL A 106 26.26 14.75 -12.33
N GLN A 107 26.10 16.06 -12.18
CA GLN A 107 25.05 16.63 -11.34
C GLN A 107 23.64 16.27 -11.84
N GLN A 108 23.39 16.40 -13.15
CA GLN A 108 22.10 16.02 -13.74
C GLN A 108 21.77 14.54 -13.53
N LEU A 109 22.75 13.65 -13.69
CA LEU A 109 22.56 12.21 -13.46
C LEU A 109 22.21 11.91 -12.00
N LYS A 110 22.80 12.64 -11.04
CA LYS A 110 22.45 12.50 -9.62
C LYS A 110 21.04 13.02 -9.30
N GLU A 111 20.62 14.14 -9.91
CA GLU A 111 19.27 14.69 -9.74
C GLU A 111 18.20 13.75 -10.31
N GLU A 112 18.46 13.14 -11.46
CA GLU A 112 17.57 12.13 -12.07
C GLU A 112 17.53 10.84 -11.23
N TYR A 113 18.69 10.39 -10.71
CA TYR A 113 18.75 9.29 -9.75
C TYR A 113 17.85 9.58 -8.55
N ARG A 114 18.00 10.76 -7.93
CA ARG A 114 17.19 11.18 -6.77
C ARG A 114 15.70 11.17 -7.09
N ALA A 115 15.30 11.84 -8.18
CA ALA A 115 13.90 11.94 -8.56
C ALA A 115 13.28 10.56 -8.80
N MET A 116 14.01 9.67 -9.47
CA MET A 116 13.58 8.30 -9.70
C MET A 116 13.49 7.49 -8.41
N ARG A 117 14.51 7.52 -7.53
CA ARG A 117 14.48 6.79 -6.26
C ARG A 117 13.30 7.23 -5.40
N LEU A 118 13.09 8.54 -5.19
CA LEU A 118 11.98 9.04 -4.38
C LEU A 118 10.62 8.57 -4.93
N ARG A 119 10.44 8.61 -6.25
CA ARG A 119 9.21 8.16 -6.93
C ARG A 119 8.95 6.67 -6.73
N LEU A 120 9.99 5.83 -6.79
CA LEU A 120 9.89 4.38 -6.66
C LEU A 120 9.78 3.90 -5.20
N LEU A 121 10.52 4.54 -4.29
CA LEU A 121 10.68 4.12 -2.90
C LEU A 121 9.55 4.58 -1.99
N LEU A 122 9.13 5.85 -2.09
CA LEU A 122 8.22 6.44 -1.09
C LEU A 122 6.83 5.76 -1.05
N PRO A 123 6.16 5.46 -2.18
CA PRO A 123 4.85 4.83 -2.13
C PRO A 123 4.81 3.44 -1.45
N PRO A 124 5.70 2.48 -1.78
CA PRO A 124 5.72 1.19 -1.07
C PRO A 124 6.19 1.33 0.38
N LEU A 125 7.14 2.23 0.67
CA LEU A 125 7.56 2.50 2.04
C LEU A 125 6.38 2.97 2.90
N LYS A 126 5.63 3.99 2.46
CA LYS A 126 4.47 4.52 3.19
C LYS A 126 3.43 3.42 3.50
N ARG A 127 3.14 2.54 2.55
CA ARG A 127 2.23 1.39 2.75
C ARG A 127 2.77 0.43 3.80
N GLN A 128 4.07 0.12 3.75
CA GLN A 128 4.71 -0.77 4.72
C GLN A 128 4.69 -0.17 6.14
N LEU A 129 5.00 1.12 6.28
CA LEU A 129 4.94 1.81 7.58
C LEU A 129 3.53 1.78 8.17
N GLN A 130 2.51 2.05 7.35
CA GLN A 130 1.10 1.94 7.79
C GLN A 130 0.73 0.51 8.20
N ARG A 131 1.21 -0.50 7.48
CA ARG A 131 0.98 -1.91 7.82
C ARG A 131 1.58 -2.26 9.18
N LEU A 132 2.81 -1.83 9.45
CA LEU A 132 3.47 -2.04 10.75
C LEU A 132 2.68 -1.40 11.89
N LEU A 133 2.11 -0.21 11.68
CA LEU A 133 1.26 0.46 12.66
C LEU A 133 -0.06 -0.28 12.94
N LEU A 134 -0.64 -0.92 11.92
CA LEU A 134 -1.92 -1.62 12.04
C LEU A 134 -1.81 -3.02 12.68
N HIS A 135 -0.67 -3.71 12.50
CA HIS A 135 -0.52 -5.12 12.91
C HIS A 135 0.28 -5.31 14.20
N ALA A 136 0.86 -4.25 14.76
CA ALA A 136 1.63 -4.35 15.99
C ALA A 136 0.72 -4.49 17.23
N ASP A 137 1.14 -5.35 18.16
CA ASP A 137 0.40 -5.63 19.40
C ASP A 137 0.29 -4.40 20.33
N SER A 138 1.25 -3.48 20.23
CA SER A 138 1.26 -2.24 21.00
C SER A 138 1.87 -1.09 20.20
N PHE A 139 1.41 0.13 20.49
CA PHE A 139 1.91 1.31 19.79
C PHE A 139 3.43 1.55 19.98
N PRO A 140 4.03 1.36 21.16
CA PRO A 140 5.49 1.42 21.31
C PRO A 140 6.24 0.39 20.46
N ALA A 141 5.72 -0.85 20.36
CA ALA A 141 6.31 -1.86 19.48
C ALA A 141 6.20 -1.47 18.00
N ALA A 142 5.06 -0.89 17.61
CA ALA A 142 4.82 -0.36 16.27
C ALA A 142 5.80 0.77 15.91
N ALA A 143 5.98 1.73 16.83
CA ALA A 143 6.88 2.85 16.66
C ALA A 143 8.34 2.38 16.50
N ARG A 144 8.76 1.38 17.28
CA ARG A 144 10.08 0.74 17.13
C ARG A 144 10.24 0.10 15.76
N ALA A 145 9.26 -0.70 15.32
CA ALA A 145 9.31 -1.37 14.03
C ALA A 145 9.36 -0.37 12.87
N VAL A 146 8.57 0.70 12.92
CA VAL A 146 8.58 1.80 11.94
C VAL A 146 9.93 2.51 11.93
N GLY A 147 10.50 2.83 13.10
CA GLY A 147 11.82 3.44 13.22
C GLY A 147 12.92 2.56 12.62
N ALA A 148 12.97 1.28 13.00
CA ALA A 148 13.92 0.31 12.47
C ALA A 148 13.82 0.16 10.95
N GLN A 149 12.59 0.15 10.40
CA GLN A 149 12.37 0.09 8.95
C GLN A 149 12.89 1.33 8.23
N ALA A 150 12.70 2.52 8.80
CA ALA A 150 13.22 3.77 8.25
C ALA A 150 14.75 3.81 8.27
N ILE A 151 15.36 3.36 9.36
CA ILE A 151 16.83 3.25 9.50
C ILE A 151 17.39 2.29 8.45
N SER A 152 16.79 1.11 8.32
CA SER A 152 17.16 0.12 7.31
C SER A 152 17.06 0.69 5.90
N ALA A 153 15.96 1.37 5.56
CA ALA A 153 15.77 2.01 4.26
C ALA A 153 16.86 3.07 3.98
N CYS A 154 17.16 3.95 4.94
CA CYS A 154 18.25 4.93 4.81
C CYS A 154 19.62 4.27 4.58
N ALA A 155 19.92 3.17 5.29
CA ALA A 155 21.18 2.45 5.13
C ALA A 155 21.31 1.79 3.75
N VAL A 156 20.22 1.19 3.24
CA VAL A 156 20.22 0.56 1.92
C VAL A 156 20.33 1.62 0.81
N GLU A 157 19.60 2.74 0.90
CA GLU A 157 19.72 3.84 -0.07
C GLU A 157 21.13 4.42 -0.11
N ARG A 158 21.78 4.58 1.05
CA ARG A 158 23.18 5.02 1.10
C ARG A 158 24.07 4.08 0.30
N LYS A 159 23.98 2.77 0.58
CA LYS A 159 24.79 1.75 -0.13
C LYS A 159 24.55 1.79 -1.64
N LEU A 160 23.30 1.93 -2.08
CA LEU A 160 22.98 2.03 -3.50
C LEU A 160 23.53 3.31 -4.13
N PHE A 161 23.39 4.45 -3.45
CA PHE A 161 23.88 5.73 -3.93
C PHE A 161 25.40 5.76 -4.03
N GLU A 162 26.11 5.24 -3.02
CA GLU A 162 27.57 5.05 -3.04
C GLU A 162 28.00 4.12 -4.19
N GLY A 163 27.24 3.05 -4.42
CA GLY A 163 27.42 2.16 -5.56
C GLY A 163 27.26 2.86 -6.91
N PHE A 164 26.35 3.83 -7.00
CA PHE A 164 26.08 4.62 -8.21
C PHE A 164 27.13 5.72 -8.45
N VAL A 165 27.42 6.56 -7.45
CA VAL A 165 28.33 7.71 -7.60
C VAL A 165 29.81 7.30 -7.52
N GLY A 166 30.13 6.20 -6.83
CA GLY A 166 31.50 5.76 -6.59
C GLY A 166 32.30 6.67 -5.64
N SER A 167 31.61 7.54 -4.89
CA SER A 167 32.19 8.39 -3.85
C SER A 167 31.48 8.12 -2.53
N THR A 168 32.24 8.19 -1.43
CA THR A 168 31.74 8.07 -0.06
C THR A 168 31.44 9.43 0.57
N ASN A 169 31.55 10.52 -0.20
CA ASN A 169 31.32 11.85 0.34
C ASN A 169 29.82 12.14 0.49
N PRO A 170 29.43 12.89 1.53
CA PRO A 170 28.04 13.27 1.74
C PRO A 170 27.55 14.12 0.57
N ASP A 171 26.59 13.58 -0.18
CA ASP A 171 25.99 14.25 -1.33
C ASP A 171 24.61 14.81 -0.95
N LYS A 172 24.30 16.00 -1.45
CA LYS A 172 23.01 16.67 -1.21
C LYS A 172 21.85 15.80 -1.72
N GLU A 173 22.06 15.10 -2.84
CA GLU A 173 21.01 14.26 -3.43
C GLU A 173 20.63 13.07 -2.53
N LEU A 174 21.61 12.46 -1.86
CA LEU A 174 21.36 11.40 -0.87
C LEU A 174 20.62 11.95 0.36
N GLN A 175 21.00 13.14 0.84
CA GLN A 175 20.32 13.79 1.95
C GLN A 175 18.84 14.04 1.65
N VAL A 176 18.51 14.46 0.43
CA VAL A 176 17.10 14.68 0.02
C VAL A 176 16.32 13.34 -0.03
N ILE A 177 16.95 12.24 -0.46
CA ILE A 177 16.29 10.91 -0.41
C ILE A 177 15.98 10.53 1.04
N GLN A 178 16.95 10.67 1.93
CA GLN A 178 16.80 10.36 3.35
C GLN A 178 15.80 11.29 4.04
N GLU A 179 15.73 12.56 3.67
CA GLU A 179 14.70 13.51 4.13
C GLU A 179 13.29 13.06 3.69
N GLY A 180 13.15 12.53 2.48
CA GLY A 180 11.91 11.92 2.00
C GLY A 180 11.47 10.73 2.87
N ILE A 181 12.40 9.82 3.19
CA ILE A 181 12.16 8.68 4.09
C ILE A 181 11.77 9.15 5.50
N ALA A 182 12.51 10.13 6.02
CA ALA A 182 12.29 10.71 7.34
C ALA A 182 10.92 11.38 7.46
N THR A 183 10.53 12.15 6.43
CA THR A 183 9.23 12.81 6.36
C THR A 183 8.10 11.79 6.27
N ALA A 184 8.23 10.75 5.44
CA ALA A 184 7.25 9.68 5.36
C ALA A 184 7.07 8.93 6.69
N THR A 185 8.17 8.74 7.42
CA THR A 185 8.17 8.14 8.77
C THR A 185 7.44 9.02 9.78
N TYR A 186 7.74 10.31 9.79
CA TYR A 186 7.05 11.29 10.65
C TYR A 186 5.54 11.34 10.35
N ASP A 187 5.17 11.45 9.07
CA ASP A 187 3.76 11.52 8.64
C ASP A 187 2.97 10.25 9.03
N ALA A 188 3.63 9.09 9.07
CA ALA A 188 3.00 7.84 9.48
C ALA A 188 2.77 7.79 11.00
N LEU A 189 3.75 8.23 11.81
CA LEU A 189 3.69 8.14 13.27
C LEU A 189 2.86 9.26 13.91
N CYS A 190 2.90 10.47 13.36
CA CYS A 190 2.30 11.66 13.97
C CYS A 190 0.79 11.50 14.27
N PRO A 191 -0.06 11.00 13.35
CA PRO A 191 -1.48 10.77 13.65
C PRO A 191 -1.72 9.80 14.82
N ALA A 192 -0.90 8.75 14.91
CA ALA A 192 -1.01 7.75 15.98
C ALA A 192 -0.56 8.33 17.34
N VAL A 193 0.47 9.18 17.36
CA VAL A 193 0.88 9.94 18.56
C VAL A 193 -0.24 10.88 19.03
N LEU A 194 -0.84 11.63 18.11
CA LEU A 194 -1.93 12.55 18.44
C LEU A 194 -3.17 11.82 18.98
N ALA A 195 -3.46 10.64 18.45
CA ALA A 195 -4.56 9.78 18.91
C ALA A 195 -4.25 9.08 20.25
N CYS A 196 -2.98 8.94 20.62
CA CYS A 196 -2.59 8.27 21.85
C CYS A 196 -3.04 9.07 23.09
N ASN A 197 -3.64 8.32 24.01
CA ASN A 197 -4.31 8.84 25.19
C ASN A 197 -3.64 8.37 26.51
N SER A 198 -2.86 7.30 26.44
CA SER A 198 -2.13 6.71 27.56
C SER A 198 -0.85 7.51 27.81
N VAL A 199 -0.67 8.01 29.04
CA VAL A 199 0.57 8.68 29.45
C VAL A 199 1.74 7.70 29.44
N GLN A 200 1.48 6.44 29.84
CA GLN A 200 2.50 5.39 29.86
C GLN A 200 3.02 5.12 28.44
N ASP A 201 2.11 4.89 27.48
CA ASP A 201 2.50 4.56 26.10
C ASP A 201 3.30 5.71 25.48
N LEU A 202 2.88 6.97 25.70
CA LEU A 202 3.62 8.15 25.22
C LEU A 202 5.04 8.22 25.81
N SER A 203 5.21 7.87 27.09
CA SER A 203 6.53 7.80 27.73
C SER A 203 7.38 6.69 27.11
N ASP A 204 6.81 5.50 26.96
CA ASP A 204 7.50 4.33 26.42
C ASP A 204 7.94 4.54 24.96
N ILE A 205 7.12 5.23 24.17
CA ILE A 205 7.46 5.61 22.78
C ILE A 205 8.60 6.61 22.77
N ARG A 206 8.53 7.65 23.61
CA ARG A 206 9.62 8.64 23.71
C ARG A 206 10.94 7.96 24.03
N ASP A 207 10.96 7.11 25.05
CA ASP A 207 12.19 6.46 25.51
C ASP A 207 12.71 5.46 24.46
N THR A 208 11.80 4.78 23.76
CA THR A 208 12.15 3.93 22.61
C THR A 208 12.79 4.74 21.48
N LEU A 209 12.19 5.87 21.08
CA LEU A 209 12.73 6.70 20.01
C LEU A 209 14.08 7.33 20.39
N LEU A 210 14.26 7.74 21.65
CA LEU A 210 15.55 8.23 22.14
C LEU A 210 16.65 7.16 22.03
N LEU A 211 16.34 5.90 22.36
CA LEU A 211 17.28 4.80 22.24
C LEU A 211 17.70 4.55 20.78
N GLU A 212 16.72 4.51 19.86
CA GLU A 212 16.99 4.34 18.42
C GLU A 212 17.83 5.50 17.86
N MET A 213 17.60 6.73 18.33
CA MET A 213 18.39 7.89 17.94
C MET A 213 19.83 7.84 18.45
N GLU A 214 20.05 7.34 19.66
CA GLU A 214 21.41 7.14 20.20
C GLU A 214 22.18 6.12 19.36
N ILE A 215 21.52 5.05 18.92
CA ILE A 215 22.10 4.05 18.00
C ILE A 215 22.45 4.72 16.66
N LEU A 216 21.54 5.52 16.11
CA LEU A 216 21.77 6.24 14.86
C LEU A 216 22.97 7.18 14.93
N GLN A 217 23.10 7.96 16.01
CA GLN A 217 24.21 8.89 16.23
C GLN A 217 25.57 8.18 16.30
N LYS A 218 25.61 6.97 16.85
CA LYS A 218 26.86 6.17 16.92
C LYS A 218 27.24 5.56 15.58
N SER A 219 26.29 5.40 14.66
CA SER A 219 26.46 4.60 13.45
C SER A 219 26.91 5.37 12.21
N SER A 220 26.63 6.68 12.08
CA SER A 220 27.00 7.46 10.87
C SER A 220 26.64 8.96 11.02
N ASP A 221 27.50 9.86 10.50
CA ASP A 221 27.25 11.31 10.38
C ASP A 221 26.13 11.66 9.36
N ASP A 222 25.78 10.73 8.46
CA ASP A 222 24.90 10.98 7.31
C ASP A 222 23.44 10.58 7.57
N SER A 223 23.00 10.50 8.82
CA SER A 223 21.59 10.26 9.19
C SER A 223 20.90 11.53 9.70
N ALA A 224 21.49 12.70 9.46
CA ALA A 224 21.07 13.99 10.02
C ALA A 224 19.59 14.31 9.71
N ALA A 225 19.13 14.06 8.49
CA ALA A 225 17.74 14.32 8.09
C ALA A 225 16.73 13.46 8.87
N LEU A 226 17.04 12.16 9.04
CA LEU A 226 16.21 11.26 9.84
C LEU A 226 16.22 11.67 11.31
N LEU A 227 17.41 11.96 11.84
CA LEU A 227 17.58 12.39 13.22
C LEU A 227 16.80 13.67 13.52
N GLN A 228 16.81 14.64 12.61
CA GLN A 228 16.05 15.88 12.74
C GLN A 228 14.54 15.64 12.84
N LYS A 229 13.98 14.76 11.98
CA LYS A 229 12.55 14.43 12.01
C LYS A 229 12.17 13.58 13.22
N LEU A 230 13.05 12.71 13.69
CA LEU A 230 12.84 11.97 14.94
C LEU A 230 12.87 12.90 16.16
N TYR A 231 13.80 13.86 16.20
CA TYR A 231 13.79 14.92 17.23
C TYR A 231 12.49 15.70 17.21
N GLN A 232 12.02 16.12 16.02
CA GLN A 232 10.74 16.82 15.88
C GLN A 232 9.58 15.98 16.45
N LEU A 233 9.51 14.69 16.10
CA LEU A 233 8.48 13.79 16.64
C LEU A 233 8.56 13.64 18.16
N ILE A 234 9.77 13.56 18.73
CA ILE A 234 9.96 13.48 20.18
C ILE A 234 9.44 14.74 20.87
N MET A 235 9.70 15.92 20.31
CA MET A 235 9.16 17.19 20.85
C MET A 235 7.63 17.17 20.84
N ASP A 236 7.01 16.74 19.74
CA ASP A 236 5.55 16.62 19.65
C ASP A 236 4.99 15.61 20.67
N ILE A 237 5.67 14.48 20.88
CA ILE A 237 5.33 13.50 21.90
C ILE A 237 5.44 14.11 23.30
N GLN A 238 6.48 14.91 23.57
CA GLN A 238 6.67 15.56 24.87
C GLN A 238 5.57 16.59 25.16
N GLU A 239 5.21 17.42 24.18
CA GLU A 239 4.09 18.37 24.32
C GLU A 239 2.78 17.62 24.58
N ARG A 240 2.53 16.54 23.82
CA ARG A 240 1.36 15.69 24.02
C ARG A 240 1.35 15.06 25.41
N LEU A 241 2.50 14.54 25.87
CA LEU A 241 2.64 13.93 27.19
C LEU A 241 2.36 14.95 28.30
N PHE A 242 2.92 16.16 28.20
CA PHE A 242 2.65 17.23 29.14
C PHE A 242 1.15 17.54 29.25
N PHE A 243 0.49 17.74 28.10
CA PHE A 243 -0.96 17.95 28.06
C PHE A 243 -1.76 16.79 28.69
N ARG A 244 -1.41 15.53 28.40
CA ARG A 244 -2.10 14.37 28.99
C ARG A 244 -1.89 14.25 30.49
N VAL A 245 -0.70 14.60 30.99
CA VAL A 245 -0.39 14.64 32.42
C VAL A 245 -1.21 15.72 33.11
N GLU A 246 -1.30 16.93 32.56
CA GLU A 246 -2.13 18.01 33.11
C GLU A 246 -3.61 17.59 33.23
N VAL A 247 -4.16 16.98 32.18
CA VAL A 247 -5.53 16.46 32.19
C VAL A 247 -5.70 15.39 33.26
N ALA A 248 -4.75 14.46 33.40
CA ALA A 248 -4.81 13.42 34.41
C ALA A 248 -4.73 13.99 35.84
N VAL A 249 -3.86 14.97 36.08
CA VAL A 249 -3.76 15.67 37.37
C VAL A 249 -5.07 16.39 37.72
N GLU A 250 -5.69 17.05 36.74
CA GLU A 250 -6.96 17.74 36.95
C GLU A 250 -8.12 16.77 37.23
N GLN A 251 -8.11 15.59 36.59
CA GLN A 251 -9.05 14.50 36.92
C GLN A 251 -8.84 13.97 38.34
N ILE A 252 -7.59 13.79 38.77
CA ILE A 252 -7.24 13.39 40.14
C ILE A 252 -7.70 14.45 41.14
N ARG A 253 -7.54 15.74 40.84
CA ARG A 253 -8.03 16.84 41.70
C ARG A 253 -9.54 16.86 41.85
N LYS A 254 -10.27 16.55 40.77
CA LYS A 254 -11.75 16.48 40.76
C LYS A 254 -12.30 15.17 41.30
N TYR A 255 -11.45 14.17 41.48
CA TYR A 255 -11.84 12.87 41.97
C TYR A 255 -12.32 12.98 43.42
N THR A 256 -13.64 12.91 43.59
CA THR A 256 -14.27 12.80 44.91
C THR A 256 -14.46 11.32 45.18
N PRO A 257 -13.72 10.70 46.13
CA PRO A 257 -13.80 9.27 46.36
C PRO A 257 -15.22 8.89 46.79
N SER A 258 -15.84 7.94 46.09
CA SER A 258 -17.15 7.44 46.49
C SER A 258 -17.04 6.74 47.85
N PRO A 259 -18.01 6.92 48.78
CA PRO A 259 -17.97 6.28 50.11
C PRO A 259 -17.88 4.74 50.04
N GLN A 260 -18.36 4.13 48.95
CA GLN A 260 -18.26 2.69 48.70
C GLN A 260 -16.83 2.24 48.36
N GLN A 261 -16.02 3.09 47.70
CA GLN A 261 -14.61 2.78 47.41
C GLN A 261 -13.71 2.96 48.63
N LEU A 262 -13.98 3.93 49.51
CA LEU A 262 -13.29 4.05 50.80
C LEU A 262 -13.54 2.82 51.70
N ASN A 263 -14.77 2.30 51.69
CA ASN A 263 -15.10 1.06 52.39
C ASN A 263 -14.49 -0.19 51.74
N SER A 264 -14.17 -0.16 50.44
CA SER A 264 -13.54 -1.29 49.75
C SER A 264 -12.08 -1.51 50.15
N SER A 265 -11.34 -0.45 50.52
CA SER A 265 -9.99 -0.59 51.09
C SER A 265 -10.04 -1.19 52.50
N SER A 266 -10.96 -0.70 53.36
CA SER A 266 -11.14 -1.24 54.71
C SER A 266 -11.75 -2.66 54.70
N ARG A 267 -12.57 -3.00 53.70
CA ARG A 267 -13.08 -4.36 53.48
C ARG A 267 -12.06 -5.30 52.86
N ARG A 268 -11.03 -4.87 52.13
CA ARG A 268 -9.98 -5.79 51.67
C ARG A 268 -9.11 -6.26 52.84
N ASP A 269 -8.82 -5.36 53.77
CA ASP A 269 -8.11 -5.69 55.01
C ASP A 269 -8.98 -6.55 55.95
N ALA A 270 -10.29 -6.29 56.02
CA ALA A 270 -11.22 -7.11 56.81
C ALA A 270 -11.66 -8.43 56.14
N ALA A 271 -11.73 -8.50 54.81
CA ALA A 271 -12.10 -9.71 54.06
C ALA A 271 -10.95 -10.71 53.99
N ALA A 272 -9.69 -10.28 53.95
CA ALA A 272 -8.56 -11.19 54.14
C ALA A 272 -8.61 -11.90 55.51
N ALA A 273 -9.11 -11.21 56.55
CA ALA A 273 -9.34 -11.80 57.88
C ALA A 273 -10.64 -12.62 57.99
N ALA A 274 -11.72 -12.22 57.29
CA ALA A 274 -13.02 -12.90 57.35
C ALA A 274 -13.16 -14.11 56.40
N THR A 275 -12.35 -14.20 55.34
CA THR A 275 -12.37 -15.37 54.42
C THR A 275 -11.71 -16.61 55.04
N ALA A 276 -11.01 -16.46 56.17
CA ALA A 276 -10.59 -17.58 57.03
C ALA A 276 -11.72 -18.08 57.97
N ALA A 277 -12.78 -17.29 58.17
CA ALA A 277 -13.87 -17.62 59.12
C ALA A 277 -15.21 -17.96 58.43
N ALA A 278 -15.39 -17.60 57.16
CA ALA A 278 -16.68 -17.71 56.46
C ALA A 278 -16.79 -18.89 55.48
N THR A 279 -15.87 -19.86 55.51
CA THR A 279 -16.02 -21.16 54.82
C THR A 279 -16.86 -22.17 55.62
N ALA A 280 -17.53 -21.74 56.69
CA ALA A 280 -18.34 -22.61 57.57
C ALA A 280 -19.84 -22.35 57.55
N ALA A 281 -20.36 -21.34 56.83
CA ALA A 281 -21.79 -21.02 56.94
C ALA A 281 -22.43 -20.57 55.63
N ALA A 282 -23.50 -21.27 55.29
CA ALA A 282 -24.64 -20.81 54.51
C ALA A 282 -24.52 -20.84 52.99
N ALA A 283 -24.60 -22.07 52.47
CA ALA A 283 -25.49 -22.35 51.34
C ALA A 283 -26.96 -22.24 51.84
N ALA A 284 -27.66 -21.16 51.48
CA ALA A 284 -29.13 -21.14 51.44
C ALA A 284 -29.66 -19.90 50.70
N ASP A 285 -30.47 -20.19 49.68
CA ASP A 285 -31.73 -19.52 49.35
C ASP A 285 -31.70 -18.23 48.49
N ARG A 286 -32.13 -18.37 47.23
CA ARG A 286 -32.83 -17.31 46.48
C ARG A 286 -33.93 -17.88 45.57
N ARG A 287 -35.11 -17.31 45.75
CA ARG A 287 -36.42 -17.61 45.14
C ARG A 287 -36.78 -16.55 44.08
N GLU A 288 -37.39 -16.98 42.97
CA GLU A 288 -38.05 -16.15 41.94
C GLU A 288 -39.36 -15.49 42.43
N PRO A 289 -39.90 -14.50 41.68
CA PRO A 289 -41.21 -14.74 41.04
C PRO A 289 -41.45 -14.08 39.66
N ALA A 290 -42.43 -14.67 38.95
CA ALA A 290 -43.02 -14.34 37.65
C ALA A 290 -44.24 -13.38 37.72
N ALA A 291 -44.68 -12.88 36.54
CA ALA A 291 -46.05 -12.43 36.12
C ALA A 291 -45.94 -11.29 35.07
N ALA A 292 -46.81 -11.05 34.07
CA ALA A 292 -48.12 -11.56 33.68
C ALA A 292 -48.37 -11.28 32.17
N THR A 293 -49.09 -12.20 31.53
CA THR A 293 -49.71 -12.12 30.20
C THR A 293 -51.02 -11.32 30.21
N ALA A 294 -51.27 -10.49 29.20
CA ALA A 294 -52.57 -9.88 28.92
C ALA A 294 -53.00 -10.13 27.46
N LEU A 295 -54.17 -10.77 27.32
CA LEU A 295 -54.89 -11.13 26.10
C LEU A 295 -55.68 -9.92 25.55
N ALA A 296 -55.65 -9.70 24.23
CA ALA A 296 -56.49 -8.72 23.53
C ALA A 296 -57.33 -9.40 22.44
N ALA A 297 -58.63 -9.10 22.45
CA ALA A 297 -59.68 -9.71 21.66
C ALA A 297 -59.85 -9.10 20.25
N ALA A 298 -60.22 -9.96 19.30
CA ALA A 298 -60.35 -9.69 17.86
C ALA A 298 -61.75 -9.22 17.46
N ALA A 299 -61.82 -8.38 16.41
CA ALA A 299 -63.04 -8.01 15.70
C ALA A 299 -62.86 -8.28 14.18
N PRO A 300 -63.85 -8.84 13.46
CA PRO A 300 -63.68 -9.25 12.06
C PRO A 300 -63.96 -8.10 11.08
N ARG A 301 -63.03 -7.86 10.14
CA ARG A 301 -63.21 -6.94 9.00
C ARG A 301 -63.32 -7.75 7.71
N GLN A 302 -64.31 -7.41 6.87
CA GLN A 302 -64.46 -7.94 5.51
C GLN A 302 -63.35 -7.42 4.59
N PRO A 303 -62.46 -8.27 4.00
CA PRO A 303 -61.30 -7.81 3.24
C PRO A 303 -61.26 -8.43 1.84
N HIS A 304 -62.08 -7.97 0.89
CA HIS A 304 -62.03 -8.52 -0.48
C HIS A 304 -61.71 -7.49 -1.58
N HIS A 305 -61.52 -6.21 -1.26
CA HIS A 305 -61.08 -5.22 -2.26
C HIS A 305 -59.76 -4.50 -1.92
N GLU A 306 -59.37 -4.42 -0.65
CA GLU A 306 -58.03 -3.89 -0.30
C GLU A 306 -56.89 -4.82 -0.74
N HIS A 307 -57.13 -6.13 -0.80
CA HIS A 307 -56.05 -7.08 -1.06
C HIS A 307 -55.41 -6.90 -2.44
N HIS A 308 -56.19 -6.52 -3.46
CA HIS A 308 -55.65 -6.30 -4.80
C HIS A 308 -54.86 -4.99 -4.93
N LYS A 309 -55.33 -3.90 -4.29
CA LYS A 309 -54.56 -2.63 -4.22
C LYS A 309 -53.27 -2.79 -3.40
N GLN A 310 -53.33 -3.55 -2.31
CA GLN A 310 -52.15 -3.83 -1.48
C GLN A 310 -51.12 -4.69 -2.22
N GLN A 311 -51.57 -5.64 -3.04
CA GLN A 311 -50.69 -6.46 -3.88
C GLN A 311 -50.03 -5.63 -5.00
N GLN A 312 -50.74 -4.66 -5.59
CA GLN A 312 -50.17 -3.77 -6.60
C GLN A 312 -49.17 -2.76 -6.01
N GLN A 313 -49.42 -2.26 -4.79
CA GLN A 313 -48.46 -1.44 -4.06
C GLN A 313 -47.19 -2.22 -3.66
N GLN A 314 -47.31 -3.49 -3.26
CA GLN A 314 -46.14 -4.33 -2.98
C GLN A 314 -45.27 -4.55 -4.23
N GLN A 315 -45.87 -4.72 -5.41
CA GLN A 315 -45.09 -4.81 -6.66
C GLN A 315 -44.35 -3.52 -7.01
N GLN A 316 -44.96 -2.35 -6.80
CA GLN A 316 -44.26 -1.07 -7.03
C GLN A 316 -43.12 -0.84 -6.03
N GLN A 317 -43.30 -1.19 -4.76
CA GLN A 317 -42.20 -1.10 -3.78
C GLN A 317 -41.04 -2.04 -4.13
N GLN A 318 -41.32 -3.25 -4.64
CA GLN A 318 -40.26 -4.16 -5.09
C GLN A 318 -39.50 -3.62 -6.30
N GLN A 319 -40.17 -3.00 -7.27
CA GLN A 319 -39.47 -2.35 -8.39
C GLN A 319 -38.58 -1.18 -7.95
N GLN A 320 -39.03 -0.37 -6.98
CA GLN A 320 -38.20 0.72 -6.44
C GLN A 320 -36.97 0.19 -5.69
N GLN A 321 -37.11 -0.87 -4.90
CA GLN A 321 -35.93 -1.48 -4.24
C GLN A 321 -34.95 -2.07 -5.26
N GLN A 322 -35.42 -2.64 -6.37
CA GLN A 322 -34.54 -3.10 -7.45
C GLN A 322 -33.76 -1.95 -8.09
N GLN A 323 -34.41 -0.81 -8.38
CA GLN A 323 -33.71 0.34 -8.96
C GLN A 323 -32.66 0.94 -8.01
N GLN A 324 -32.97 1.04 -6.71
CA GLN A 324 -31.98 1.54 -5.74
C GLN A 324 -30.76 0.62 -5.61
N GLN A 325 -30.95 -0.70 -5.63
CA GLN A 325 -29.82 -1.64 -5.60
C GLN A 325 -28.99 -1.60 -6.88
N GLN A 326 -29.61 -1.47 -8.07
CA GLN A 326 -28.85 -1.29 -9.30
C GLN A 326 -28.00 -0.01 -9.28
N GLN A 327 -28.52 1.09 -8.72
CA GLN A 327 -27.73 2.31 -8.57
C GLN A 327 -26.56 2.16 -7.61
N GLN A 328 -26.75 1.48 -6.47
CA GLN A 328 -25.64 1.20 -5.55
C GLN A 328 -24.56 0.30 -6.20
N GLN A 329 -24.97 -0.69 -7.01
CA GLN A 329 -24.00 -1.51 -7.76
C GLN A 329 -23.21 -0.69 -8.77
N GLN A 330 -23.86 0.21 -9.53
CA GLN A 330 -23.14 1.06 -10.48
C GLN A 330 -22.14 1.99 -9.78
N GLN A 331 -22.50 2.55 -8.61
CA GLN A 331 -21.56 3.38 -7.85
C GLN A 331 -20.35 2.57 -7.34
N GLN A 332 -20.55 1.33 -6.87
CA GLN A 332 -19.41 0.50 -6.45
C GLN A 332 -18.55 0.03 -7.62
N GLN A 333 -19.14 -0.31 -8.78
CA GLN A 333 -18.35 -0.61 -9.98
C GLN A 333 -17.52 0.59 -10.45
N GLN A 334 -18.06 1.82 -10.35
CA GLN A 334 -17.27 3.01 -10.65
C GLN A 334 -16.12 3.24 -9.65
N GLN A 335 -16.34 3.01 -8.35
CA GLN A 335 -15.24 3.07 -7.38
C GLN A 335 -14.18 1.99 -7.63
N GLN A 336 -14.58 0.78 -8.02
CA GLN A 336 -13.63 -0.28 -8.36
C GLN A 336 -12.86 0.03 -9.64
N GLN A 337 -13.50 0.56 -10.70
CA GLN A 337 -12.77 0.98 -11.90
C GLN A 337 -11.79 2.10 -11.58
N GLN A 338 -12.15 3.08 -10.74
CA GLN A 338 -11.19 4.12 -10.35
C GLN A 338 -9.99 3.55 -9.58
N GLN A 339 -10.17 2.52 -8.76
CA GLN A 339 -9.07 1.88 -8.04
C GLN A 339 -8.24 0.92 -8.89
N GLN A 340 -8.85 0.19 -9.82
CA GLN A 340 -8.14 -0.66 -10.78
C GLN A 340 -7.34 0.18 -11.78
N ILE A 341 -7.94 1.24 -12.33
CA ILE A 341 -7.23 2.20 -13.17
C ILE A 341 -6.06 2.80 -12.37
N ALA A 342 -6.24 3.17 -11.10
CA ALA A 342 -5.13 3.66 -10.29
C ALA A 342 -4.00 2.61 -10.08
N GLY A 343 -4.34 1.33 -9.93
CA GLY A 343 -3.38 0.23 -9.73
C GLY A 343 -2.63 -0.18 -11.00
N ASP A 344 -3.33 -0.36 -12.11
CA ASP A 344 -2.73 -0.73 -13.40
C ASP A 344 -1.94 0.43 -13.99
N PHE A 345 -2.41 1.68 -13.82
CA PHE A 345 -1.65 2.87 -14.23
C PHE A 345 -0.34 3.00 -13.44
N LEU A 346 -0.29 2.60 -12.17
CA LEU A 346 0.97 2.56 -11.41
C LEU A 346 1.94 1.50 -11.94
N ARG A 347 1.44 0.32 -12.33
CA ARG A 347 2.28 -0.79 -12.82
C ARG A 347 2.81 -0.55 -14.23
N ASP A 348 1.98 -0.08 -15.15
CA ASP A 348 2.39 0.28 -16.51
C ASP A 348 3.22 1.56 -16.53
N SER A 349 2.91 2.55 -15.68
CA SER A 349 3.76 3.74 -15.53
C SER A 349 5.13 3.40 -14.93
N LEU A 350 5.25 2.39 -14.05
CA LEU A 350 6.55 1.93 -13.57
C LEU A 350 7.42 1.35 -14.70
N LEU A 351 6.86 0.47 -15.54
CA LEU A 351 7.61 -0.10 -16.68
C LEU A 351 7.91 0.96 -17.75
N GLN A 352 6.96 1.84 -18.05
CA GLN A 352 7.12 2.89 -19.06
C GLN A 352 7.97 4.07 -18.58
N GLN A 353 8.13 4.29 -17.26
CA GLN A 353 8.99 5.32 -16.67
C GLN A 353 10.35 4.81 -16.15
N THR A 354 10.65 3.51 -16.24
CA THR A 354 12.03 2.99 -16.01
C THR A 354 12.86 3.04 -17.30
N TYR A 355 12.20 3.09 -18.47
CA TYR A 355 12.80 3.21 -19.80
C TYR A 355 13.41 4.58 -20.19
N PRO A 356 12.88 5.75 -19.74
CA PRO A 356 13.36 7.05 -20.20
C PRO A 356 14.81 7.41 -19.81
N PRO A 357 15.34 7.14 -18.59
CA PRO A 357 16.69 7.59 -18.23
C PRO A 357 17.80 6.79 -18.92
N VAL A 358 17.57 5.51 -19.19
CA VAL A 358 18.48 4.71 -20.02
C VAL A 358 18.52 5.24 -21.44
N MET A 359 17.35 5.54 -22.02
CA MET A 359 17.25 6.16 -23.35
C MET A 359 17.80 7.58 -23.37
N HIS A 360 17.66 8.37 -22.29
CA HIS A 360 18.23 9.72 -22.19
C HIS A 360 19.75 9.69 -22.06
N ALA A 361 20.31 8.77 -21.27
CA ALA A 361 21.76 8.56 -21.18
C ALA A 361 22.33 8.13 -22.55
N LEU A 362 21.66 7.19 -23.24
CA LEU A 362 21.99 6.80 -24.61
C LEU A 362 21.90 7.97 -25.60
N HIS A 363 20.85 8.79 -25.48
CA HIS A 363 20.65 9.95 -26.35
C HIS A 363 21.68 11.06 -26.10
N LEU A 364 22.05 11.33 -24.84
CA LEU A 364 23.12 12.27 -24.48
C LEU A 364 24.48 11.80 -24.99
N VAL A 365 24.77 10.50 -24.87
CA VAL A 365 25.98 9.92 -25.44
C VAL A 365 25.99 10.05 -26.96
N LEU A 366 24.86 9.81 -27.64
CA LEU A 366 24.73 10.01 -29.09
C LEU A 366 24.86 11.49 -29.51
N LEU A 367 24.31 12.43 -28.75
CA LEU A 367 24.44 13.87 -29.02
C LEU A 367 25.88 14.37 -28.83
N LEU A 368 26.59 13.86 -27.82
CA LEU A 368 28.02 14.14 -27.62
C LEU A 368 28.87 13.58 -28.77
N GLN A 369 28.50 12.43 -29.34
CA GLN A 369 29.12 11.89 -30.55
C GLN A 369 28.83 12.77 -31.79
N GLN A 370 27.60 13.25 -31.97
CA GLN A 370 27.23 14.06 -33.14
C GLN A 370 27.90 15.45 -33.18
N ARG A 371 28.09 16.10 -32.01
CA ARG A 371 28.74 17.42 -31.95
C ARG A 371 30.22 17.39 -32.34
N ARG A 372 30.86 16.21 -32.23
CA ARG A 372 32.27 15.99 -32.62
C ARG A 372 32.50 15.96 -34.13
N ILE A 373 31.47 15.62 -34.91
CA ILE A 373 31.58 15.51 -36.39
C ILE A 373 31.53 16.90 -37.06
N GLY A 374 31.04 17.94 -36.36
CA GLY A 374 30.90 19.29 -36.91
C GLY A 374 32.16 20.17 -36.83
N ASP A 375 33.07 19.90 -35.89
CA ASP A 375 34.18 20.82 -35.57
C ASP A 375 35.47 20.58 -36.37
N THR A 376 35.49 19.63 -37.31
CA THR A 376 36.68 19.33 -38.12
C THR A 376 36.69 20.03 -39.48
N ARG A 377 35.79 20.98 -39.78
CA ARG A 377 35.58 21.43 -41.16
C ARG A 377 35.84 22.90 -41.52
N GLU A 378 36.17 23.80 -40.60
CA GLU A 378 36.49 25.18 -40.99
C GLU A 378 37.88 25.58 -40.49
N ASP A 379 38.89 25.30 -41.33
CA ASP A 379 40.03 26.20 -41.62
C ASP A 379 40.97 25.54 -42.64
N THR A 380 40.48 25.34 -43.87
CA THR A 380 41.38 25.31 -45.04
C THR A 380 40.83 26.26 -46.10
N SER A 381 41.13 27.54 -45.89
CA SER A 381 41.10 28.54 -46.95
C SER A 381 42.03 28.10 -48.09
N PRO A 382 41.56 27.98 -49.34
CA PRO A 382 42.43 27.72 -50.47
C PRO A 382 43.01 29.05 -50.97
N SER A 383 44.25 29.36 -50.59
CA SER A 383 45.09 30.27 -51.37
C SER A 383 46.45 29.64 -51.60
N ALA A 384 46.66 29.29 -52.87
CA ALA A 384 47.96 29.04 -53.48
C ALA A 384 48.90 30.26 -53.28
N ALA A 385 50.23 30.19 -53.42
CA ALA A 385 51.04 29.24 -54.16
C ALA A 385 52.51 29.30 -53.68
N ALA A 386 53.21 28.20 -53.98
CA ALA A 386 54.65 28.09 -54.21
C ALA A 386 55.62 28.02 -53.02
N ALA A 387 56.45 26.96 -53.09
CA ALA A 387 57.59 26.59 -52.24
C ALA A 387 57.21 25.96 -50.89
N ALA A 388 57.64 24.75 -50.51
CA ALA A 388 58.79 23.99 -50.97
C ALA A 388 58.57 22.49 -50.74
N ALA A 389 58.81 21.73 -51.80
CA ALA A 389 58.79 20.27 -51.88
C ALA A 389 59.99 19.58 -51.18
N ALA A 390 60.46 20.11 -50.04
CA ALA A 390 61.61 19.57 -49.30
C ALA A 390 61.26 19.06 -47.89
N ALA A 391 60.00 19.20 -47.44
CA ALA A 391 59.55 18.77 -46.11
C ALA A 391 58.75 17.45 -46.10
N THR A 392 58.59 16.80 -47.25
CA THR A 392 57.72 15.61 -47.41
C THR A 392 58.39 14.28 -47.07
N ALA A 393 59.69 14.25 -46.76
CA ALA A 393 60.37 13.05 -46.26
C ALA A 393 60.46 12.99 -44.72
N ALA A 394 60.28 14.11 -44.01
CA ALA A 394 60.22 14.15 -42.55
C ALA A 394 58.78 14.04 -42.01
N ALA A 395 57.78 14.40 -42.82
CA ALA A 395 56.37 14.32 -42.45
C ALA A 395 55.78 12.89 -42.53
N THR A 396 56.38 11.98 -43.32
CA THR A 396 55.92 10.59 -43.44
C THR A 396 56.40 9.68 -42.30
N ALA A 397 57.46 10.05 -41.58
CA ALA A 397 57.84 9.41 -40.32
C ALA A 397 57.02 9.93 -39.11
N ALA A 398 56.55 11.19 -39.16
CA ALA A 398 55.66 11.75 -38.16
C ALA A 398 54.19 11.31 -38.35
N ALA A 399 53.74 11.03 -39.58
CA ALA A 399 52.40 10.52 -39.86
C ALA A 399 52.20 9.04 -39.45
N ALA A 400 53.26 8.23 -39.42
CA ALA A 400 53.21 6.89 -38.86
C ALA A 400 53.18 6.88 -37.31
N ALA A 401 53.63 7.95 -36.66
CA ALA A 401 53.47 8.17 -35.22
C ALA A 401 52.13 8.86 -34.86
N ALA A 402 51.54 9.62 -35.79
CA ALA A 402 50.23 10.26 -35.61
C ALA A 402 49.04 9.31 -35.85
N ALA A 403 49.24 8.18 -36.54
CA ALA A 403 48.27 7.08 -36.59
C ALA A 403 48.18 6.29 -35.26
N ALA A 404 49.11 6.54 -34.32
CA ALA A 404 49.01 6.11 -32.92
C ALA A 404 48.43 7.21 -32.00
N GLY A 405 48.08 8.37 -32.57
CA GLY A 405 47.45 9.51 -31.89
C GLY A 405 45.95 9.61 -32.16
N GLY A 406 45.31 8.53 -32.64
CA GLY A 406 43.86 8.39 -32.55
C GLY A 406 43.48 8.55 -31.09
N ASP A 407 42.85 9.67 -30.79
CA ASP A 407 42.50 10.11 -29.44
C ASP A 407 41.96 8.89 -28.67
N PRO A 408 42.65 8.36 -27.65
CA PRO A 408 42.27 7.09 -26.97
C PRO A 408 40.85 7.13 -26.38
N PHE A 409 40.25 8.32 -26.39
CA PHE A 409 38.86 8.64 -26.19
C PHE A 409 37.87 7.90 -27.12
N ASP A 410 38.18 7.73 -28.42
CA ASP A 410 37.24 7.11 -29.38
C ASP A 410 37.14 5.59 -29.21
N ALA A 411 38.26 4.91 -28.94
CA ALA A 411 38.24 3.47 -28.66
C ALA A 411 37.55 3.17 -27.32
N ALA A 412 37.87 3.93 -26.26
CA ALA A 412 37.31 3.70 -24.94
C ALA A 412 35.80 4.03 -24.86
N CYS A 413 35.32 5.11 -25.49
CA CYS A 413 33.90 5.42 -25.51
C CYS A 413 33.09 4.42 -26.37
N SER A 414 33.65 3.95 -27.48
CA SER A 414 33.00 2.92 -28.32
C SER A 414 32.88 1.59 -27.59
N ASP A 415 33.91 1.16 -26.86
CA ASP A 415 33.89 -0.08 -26.08
C ASP A 415 32.94 0.00 -24.88
N VAL A 416 32.86 1.15 -24.20
CA VAL A 416 31.92 1.38 -23.09
C VAL A 416 30.47 1.42 -23.60
N LEU A 417 30.22 2.00 -24.77
CA LEU A 417 28.91 1.98 -25.43
C LEU A 417 28.49 0.57 -25.83
N ALA A 418 29.40 -0.20 -26.44
CA ALA A 418 29.15 -1.59 -26.83
C ALA A 418 28.86 -2.47 -25.60
N ALA A 419 29.58 -2.24 -24.49
CA ALA A 419 29.33 -2.92 -23.22
C ALA A 419 27.99 -2.54 -22.59
N CYS A 420 27.63 -1.25 -22.60
CA CYS A 420 26.33 -0.77 -22.08
C CYS A 420 25.15 -1.32 -22.91
N LEU A 421 25.26 -1.30 -24.25
CA LEU A 421 24.24 -1.83 -25.15
C LEU A 421 24.06 -3.34 -24.98
N SER A 422 25.17 -4.09 -24.85
CA SER A 422 25.11 -5.55 -24.62
C SER A 422 24.51 -5.90 -23.24
N SER A 423 24.81 -5.09 -22.22
CA SER A 423 24.28 -5.31 -20.87
C SER A 423 22.78 -4.96 -20.76
N LEU A 424 22.33 -3.94 -21.50
CA LEU A 424 20.92 -3.57 -21.60
C LEU A 424 20.09 -4.59 -22.37
N ASP A 425 20.62 -5.14 -23.47
CA ASP A 425 19.94 -6.18 -24.24
C ASP A 425 19.80 -7.47 -23.39
N ALA A 426 20.83 -7.82 -22.62
CA ALA A 426 20.77 -8.94 -21.66
C ALA A 426 19.77 -8.69 -20.52
N ALA A 427 19.68 -7.47 -19.98
CA ALA A 427 18.71 -7.11 -18.95
C ALA A 427 17.27 -7.16 -19.48
N ALA A 428 17.04 -6.67 -20.71
CA ALA A 428 15.74 -6.74 -21.36
C ALA A 428 15.29 -8.19 -21.60
N VAL A 429 16.20 -9.07 -22.03
CA VAL A 429 15.92 -10.51 -22.20
C VAL A 429 15.63 -11.21 -20.86
N ASN A 430 16.30 -10.83 -19.78
CA ASN A 430 16.06 -11.38 -18.44
C ASN A 430 14.71 -10.94 -17.84
N ILE A 431 14.31 -9.68 -18.05
CA ILE A 431 12.99 -9.18 -17.64
C ILE A 431 11.87 -9.85 -18.45
N SER A 432 12.10 -10.07 -19.74
CA SER A 432 11.16 -10.75 -20.64
C SER A 432 11.00 -12.24 -20.34
N SER A 433 12.06 -12.89 -19.86
CA SER A 433 12.08 -14.32 -19.54
C SER A 433 11.67 -14.65 -18.11
N ALA A 434 11.66 -13.66 -17.20
CA ALA A 434 11.12 -13.79 -15.84
C ALA A 434 9.57 -13.85 -15.83
N ARG A 435 8.98 -14.88 -16.45
CA ARG A 435 7.69 -15.42 -16.00
C ARG A 435 7.96 -16.16 -14.70
N LEU A 436 7.75 -15.47 -13.57
CA LEU A 436 7.81 -16.05 -12.23
C LEU A 436 7.03 -17.38 -12.18
N PRO A 437 7.66 -18.51 -11.83
CA PRO A 437 6.93 -19.72 -11.49
C PRO A 437 6.17 -19.44 -10.19
N LEU A 438 4.85 -19.47 -10.25
CA LEU A 438 3.98 -19.54 -9.09
C LEU A 438 4.39 -20.77 -8.27
N LEU A 439 5.12 -20.56 -7.18
CA LEU A 439 5.45 -21.62 -6.23
C LEU A 439 4.16 -22.08 -5.55
N SER A 440 3.64 -23.22 -5.97
CA SER A 440 2.63 -23.98 -5.26
C SER A 440 3.22 -24.45 -3.92
N SER A 441 2.70 -23.94 -2.82
CA SER A 441 2.98 -24.45 -1.48
C SER A 441 2.31 -25.81 -1.30
N THR A 442 3.12 -26.87 -1.25
CA THR A 442 2.70 -28.16 -0.66
C THR A 442 2.92 -28.10 0.86
N PRO A 443 1.93 -28.44 1.70
CA PRO A 443 2.14 -28.52 3.14
C PRO A 443 2.87 -29.83 3.49
N GLU A 444 4.09 -29.73 4.02
CA GLU A 444 4.75 -30.83 4.71
C GLU A 444 4.11 -31.04 6.09
N ASN A 445 3.63 -32.27 6.32
CA ASN A 445 3.20 -32.76 7.63
C ASN A 445 4.43 -33.05 8.52
N PRO A 446 4.46 -32.63 9.79
CA PRO A 446 5.51 -33.04 10.70
C PRO A 446 5.25 -34.46 11.22
N VAL A 447 6.23 -35.35 10.99
CA VAL A 447 6.32 -36.66 11.62
C VAL A 447 6.69 -36.47 13.10
N VAL A 448 5.82 -36.95 13.98
CA VAL A 448 6.06 -37.04 15.43
C VAL A 448 7.02 -38.21 15.68
N THR A 449 8.27 -37.92 16.04
CA THR A 449 9.16 -38.90 16.66
C THR A 449 9.05 -38.78 18.19
N ASN A 450 8.38 -39.76 18.79
CA ASN A 450 8.53 -40.08 20.21
C ASN A 450 9.96 -40.55 20.47
N VAL A 451 10.62 -39.98 21.48
CA VAL A 451 11.77 -40.61 22.14
C VAL A 451 11.56 -40.49 23.64
N GLU A 452 11.37 -41.66 24.26
CA GLU A 452 11.51 -41.92 25.70
C GLU A 452 12.94 -41.60 26.14
N VAL A 453 13.11 -40.96 27.30
CA VAL A 453 13.73 -41.52 28.53
C VAL A 453 13.29 -40.65 29.71
#